data_AF-A0A4Q7PMG7-F1
#
_entry.id   AF-A0A4Q7PMG7-F1
#
_cell.length_a   1.000
_cell.length_b   1.000
_cell.length_c   1.000
_cell.angle_alpha   90.00
_cell.angle_beta   90.00
_cell.angle_gamma   90.00
#
_symmetry.space_group_name_H-M   'P 1'
#
loop_
_entity.id
_entity.type
_entity.pdbx_description
1 polymer ?
#
loop_
_entity_poly.entity_id
_entity_poly.type
_entity_poly.pdbx_seq_one_letter_code
_entity_poly.pdbx_strand_id
1 'polypeptide(L)' 'METEYFLENQYDAVYNQLCLAYRPKSDEELTALWAYHQTHHKQRGDRHWIGFLVCEDLLRQRGNTILDRTYPKN' A
#
# COMPACT_ATOMS: atom_id res chain seq x y z
N MET A 1 -17.01 16.33 10.07
CA MET A 1 -16.11 16.15 11.22
C MET A 1 -16.17 14.75 11.83
N GLU A 2 -17.32 14.21 12.30
CA GLU A 2 -17.33 12.83 12.86
C GLU A 2 -17.07 11.73 11.83
N THR A 3 -17.56 11.89 10.61
CA THR A 3 -17.34 10.95 9.50
C THR A 3 -15.89 10.91 9.02
N GLU A 4 -15.20 12.04 9.01
CA GLU A 4 -13.80 12.12 8.57
C GLU A 4 -12.86 11.44 9.57
N TYR A 5 -13.07 11.66 10.87
CA TYR A 5 -12.29 11.01 11.93
C TYR A 5 -12.52 9.49 12.00
N PHE A 6 -13.74 9.02 11.74
CA PHE A 6 -14.05 7.59 11.68
C PHE A 6 -13.36 6.91 10.49
N LEU A 7 -13.33 7.57 9.33
CA LEU A 7 -12.66 7.08 8.13
C LEU A 7 -11.13 7.06 8.28
N GLU A 8 -10.55 8.05 8.97
CA GLU A 8 -9.12 8.11 9.27
C GLU A 8 -8.68 6.96 10.20
N ASN A 9 -9.45 6.68 11.26
CA ASN A 9 -9.20 5.52 12.14
C ASN A 9 -9.32 4.18 11.41
N GLN A 10 -10.26 4.05 10.47
CA GLN A 10 -10.40 2.83 9.68
C GLN A 10 -9.26 2.67 8.68
N TYR A 11 -8.81 3.76 8.05
CA TYR A 11 -7.63 3.78 7.19
C TYR A 11 -6.39 3.31 7.96
N ASP A 12 -6.12 3.92 9.12
CA ASP A 12 -4.94 3.60 9.95
C ASP A 12 -4.96 2.16 10.44
N ALA A 13 -6.13 1.65 10.86
CA ALA A 13 -6.27 0.27 11.28
C ALA A 13 -5.92 -0.71 10.15
N VAL A 14 -6.44 -0.46 8.93
CA VAL A 14 -6.16 -1.31 7.76
C VAL A 14 -4.70 -1.18 7.33
N TYR A 15 -4.14 0.04 7.30
CA TYR A 15 -2.75 0.29 6.95
C TYR A 15 -1.80 -0.45 7.91
N ASN A 16 -2.03 -0.33 9.22
CA ASN A 16 -1.21 -0.99 10.24
C ASN A 16 -1.30 -2.53 10.14
N GLN A 17 -2.50 -3.08 9.92
CA GLN A 17 -2.67 -4.51 9.70
C GLN A 17 -1.89 -5.02 8.49
N LEU A 18 -1.97 -4.30 7.37
CA LEU A 18 -1.26 -4.67 6.14
C LEU A 18 0.26 -4.51 6.32
N CYS A 19 0.72 -3.44 6.98
CA CYS A 19 2.13 -3.26 7.33
C CYS A 19 2.68 -4.44 8.12
N LEU A 20 1.97 -4.90 9.16
CA LEU A 20 2.37 -6.06 9.95
C LEU A 20 2.41 -7.35 9.12
N ALA A 21 1.42 -7.54 8.24
CA ALA A 21 1.34 -8.72 7.39
C ALA A 21 2.41 -8.73 6.29
N TYR A 22 2.80 -7.57 5.77
CA TYR A 22 3.67 -7.43 4.59
C TYR A 22 5.13 -7.18 4.96
N ARG A 23 5.43 -6.62 6.14
CA ARG A 23 6.80 -6.42 6.62
C ARG A 23 7.70 -7.67 6.56
N PRO A 24 7.26 -8.91 6.85
CA PRO A 24 8.12 -10.09 6.73
C PRO A 24 8.30 -10.61 5.29
N LYS A 25 7.55 -10.09 4.31
CA LYS A 25 7.58 -10.56 2.91
C LYS A 25 8.83 -10.11 2.19
N SER A 26 9.28 -10.88 1.19
CA SER A 26 10.40 -10.49 0.33
C SER A 26 10.02 -9.32 -0.59
N ASP A 27 11.01 -8.68 -1.20
CA ASP A 27 10.79 -7.61 -2.18
C ASP A 27 10.02 -8.10 -3.42
N GLU A 28 10.25 -9.34 -3.83
CA GLU A 28 9.51 -9.98 -4.94
C GLU A 28 8.04 -10.18 -4.58
N GLU A 29 7.76 -10.69 -3.38
CA GLU A 29 6.38 -10.84 -2.90
C GLU A 29 5.67 -9.49 -2.75
N LEU A 30 6.36 -8.47 -2.23
CA LEU A 30 5.83 -7.11 -2.13
C LEU A 30 5.56 -6.50 -3.51
N THR A 31 6.42 -6.76 -4.50
CA THR A 31 6.22 -6.31 -5.88
C THR A 31 4.99 -6.99 -6.50
N ALA A 32 4.82 -8.30 -6.28
CA ALA A 32 3.64 -9.03 -6.76
C ALA A 32 2.35 -8.53 -6.09
N LEU A 33 2.38 -8.28 -4.77
CA LEU A 33 1.26 -7.71 -4.03
C LEU A 33 0.94 -6.29 -4.48
N TRP A 34 1.96 -5.47 -4.72
CA TRP A 34 1.81 -4.12 -5.26
C TRP A 34 1.07 -4.15 -6.60
N ALA A 35 1.50 -5.00 -7.54
CA ALA A 35 0.83 -5.16 -8.85
C ALA A 35 -0.60 -5.70 -8.71
N TYR A 36 -0.82 -6.64 -7.79
CA TYR A 36 -2.15 -7.14 -7.47
C TYR A 36 -3.07 -6.03 -6.94
N HIS A 37 -2.61 -5.23 -5.98
CA HIS A 37 -3.40 -4.14 -5.43
C HIS A 37 -3.67 -3.03 -6.45
N GLN A 38 -2.69 -2.71 -7.30
CA GLN A 38 -2.83 -1.74 -8.38
C GLN A 38 -3.96 -2.13 -9.36
N THR A 39 -4.11 -3.42 -9.66
CA THR A 39 -5.14 -3.91 -10.59
C THR A 39 -6.52 -4.04 -9.95
N HIS A 40 -6.61 -4.07 -8.62
CA HIS A 40 -7.84 -4.38 -7.89
C HIS A 40 -8.42 -3.23 -7.08
N HIS A 41 -7.70 -2.10 -6.92
CA HIS A 41 -8.28 -0.93 -6.27
C HIS A 41 -9.38 -0.32 -7.14
N LYS A 42 -10.52 -0.02 -6.53
CA LYS A 42 -11.69 0.57 -7.19
C LYS A 42 -11.82 2.04 -6.87
N GLN A 43 -11.39 2.45 -5.69
CA GLN A 43 -11.45 3.84 -5.23
C GLN A 43 -10.34 4.16 -4.21
N ARG A 44 -10.01 5.44 -4.09
CA ARG A 44 -9.11 5.90 -3.03
C ARG A 44 -9.70 5.57 -1.66
N GLY A 45 -8.85 5.07 -0.77
CA GLY A 45 -9.22 4.69 0.60
C GLY A 45 -9.84 3.29 0.74
N ASP A 46 -10.03 2.53 -0.33
CA ASP A 46 -10.37 1.11 -0.20
C ASP A 46 -9.16 0.26 0.25
N ARG A 47 -9.42 -0.97 0.69
CA ARG A 47 -8.37 -1.85 1.21
C ARG A 47 -7.27 -2.13 0.18
N HIS A 48 -7.57 -2.18 -1.11
CA HIS A 48 -6.57 -2.41 -2.14
C HIS A 48 -5.74 -1.16 -2.41
N TRP A 49 -6.34 0.03 -2.36
CA TRP A 49 -5.62 1.30 -2.40
C TRP A 49 -4.63 1.40 -1.23
N ILE A 50 -5.07 1.04 -0.02
CA ILE A 50 -4.20 1.02 1.16
C ILE A 50 -3.09 -0.03 1.01
N GLY A 51 -3.43 -1.23 0.53
CA GLY A 51 -2.44 -2.29 0.28
C GLY A 51 -1.40 -1.91 -0.77
N PHE A 52 -1.81 -1.20 -1.82
CA PHE A 52 -0.91 -0.60 -2.81
C PHE A 52 0.09 0.36 -2.14
N LEU A 53 -0.39 1.31 -1.33
CA LEU A 53 0.45 2.28 -0.62
C LEU A 53 1.42 1.60 0.37
N VAL A 54 0.95 0.63 1.14
CA VAL A 54 1.78 -0.12 2.10
C VAL A 54 2.92 -0.84 1.40
N CYS A 55 2.64 -1.50 0.25
CA CYS A 55 3.70 -2.15 -0.51
C CYS A 55 4.73 -1.13 -1.01
N GLU A 56 4.29 0.05 -1.47
CA GLU A 56 5.21 1.11 -1.90
C GLU A 56 6.12 1.57 -0.77
N ASP A 57 5.55 1.87 0.41
CA ASP A 57 6.30 2.37 1.55
C ASP A 57 7.32 1.35 2.04
N LEU A 58 6.94 0.08 2.12
CA LEU A 58 7.85 -1.00 2.53
C LEU A 58 8.99 -1.20 1.51
N LEU A 59 8.70 -1.14 0.20
CA LEU A 59 9.71 -1.24 -0.85
C LEU A 59 10.67 -0.02 -0.81
N ARG A 60 10.15 1.20 -0.62
CA ARG A 60 10.97 2.42 -0.47
C ARG A 60 11.87 2.37 0.77
N GLN A 61 11.34 1.91 1.91
CA GLN A 61 12.12 1.74 3.14
C GLN A 61 13.29 0.77 2.97
N ARG A 62 13.17 -0.20 2.05
CA ARG A 62 14.23 -1.16 1.71
C ARG A 62 15.17 -0.65 0.61
N GLY A 63 14.99 0.57 0.12
CA GLY A 63 15.78 1.14 -0.97
C GLY A 63 15.47 0.52 -2.33
N ASN A 64 14.33 -0.15 -2.48
CA ASN A 64 13.95 -0.74 -3.74
C ASN A 64 13.43 0.35 -4.70
N THR A 65 14.17 0.55 -5.79
CA THR A 65 13.90 1.57 -6.82
C THR A 65 12.99 1.07 -7.94
N ILE A 66 12.40 -0.12 -7.81
CA ILE A 66 11.48 -0.66 -8.82
C ILE A 66 10.34 0.31 -9.10
N LEU A 67 9.86 1.01 -8.07
CA LEU A 67 8.78 2.00 -8.16
C LEU A 67 9.16 3.24 -8.98
N ASP A 68 10.44 3.63 -8.98
CA ASP A 68 10.93 4.74 -9.80
C ASP A 68 11.03 4.35 -11.28
N ARG A 69 11.10 3.04 -11.59
CA ARG A 69 11.17 2.52 -12.96
C ARG A 69 9.81 2.21 -13.56
N THR A 70 8.85 1.75 -12.75
CA THR A 70 7.53 1.32 -13.22
C THR A 70 6.46 2.41 -13.19
N TYR A 71 6.65 3.51 -12.44
CA TYR A 71 5.67 4.59 -12.38
C TYR A 71 6.22 5.87 -13.03
N PRO A 72 5.73 6.28 -14.22
CA PRO A 72 6.01 7.63 -14.69
C PRO A 72 5.39 8.62 -13.71
N LYS A 73 6.22 9.50 -13.16
CA LYS A 73 5.79 10.65 -12.36
C LYS A 73 5.00 11.61 -13.26
N ASN A 74 3.72 11.33 -13.50
CA ASN A 74 2.78 12.25 -14.14
C ASN A 74 1.68 12.63 -13.14
#